data_AF-A0AAU3JMN1-F1
#
_entry.id   AF-A0AAU3JMN1-F1
#
_cell.length_a   1.000
_cell.length_b   1.000
_cell.length_c   1.000
_cell.angle_alpha   90.00
_cell.angle_beta   90.00
_cell.angle_gamma   90.00
#
_symmetry.space_group_name_H-M   'P 1'
#
loop_
_entity.id
_entity.type
_entity.pdbx_description
1 polymer ?
#
loop_
_entity_poly.entity_id
_entity_poly.type
_entity_poly.pdbx_seq_one_letter_code
_entity_poly.pdbx_strand_id
1 'polypeptide(L)' 'MADLSELLQQGMRRRHLNAQALATRTGIRTPRIRVFAQDGAHGPVHPTRAELAELAAALALPLPDVLAAARTPETAPSP' A
#
# COMPACT_ATOMS: atom_id res chain seq x y z
N MET A 1 -12.01 0.89 9.21
CA MET A 1 -11.40 1.29 7.92
C MET A 1 -10.16 0.43 7.76
N ALA A 2 -9.92 -0.17 6.59
CA ALA A 2 -8.76 -1.03 6.38
C ALA A 2 -7.48 -0.18 6.36
N ASP A 3 -6.42 -0.66 7.01
CA ASP A 3 -5.08 -0.09 6.90
C ASP A 3 -4.58 -0.22 5.46
N LEU A 4 -3.72 0.70 5.01
CA LEU A 4 -3.05 0.61 3.73
C LEU A 4 -2.26 -0.71 3.61
N SER A 5 -1.60 -1.16 4.68
CA SER A 5 -0.84 -2.42 4.68
C SER A 5 -1.74 -3.62 4.34
N GLU A 6 -2.87 -3.75 5.02
CA GLU A 6 -3.87 -4.80 4.79
C GLU A 6 -4.44 -4.72 3.38
N LEU A 7 -4.80 -3.52 2.91
CA LEU A 7 -5.38 -3.29 1.60
C LEU A 7 -4.41 -3.69 0.48
N LEU A 8 -3.13 -3.35 0.64
CA LEU A 8 -2.07 -3.77 -0.29
C LEU A 8 -1.85 -5.28 -0.25
N GLN A 9 -1.73 -5.89 0.93
CA GLN A 9 -1.55 -7.34 1.07
C GLN A 9 -2.73 -8.12 0.47
N GLN A 10 -3.96 -7.65 0.68
CA GLN A 10 -5.15 -8.27 0.12
C GLN A 10 -5.17 -8.13 -1.41
N GLY A 11 -4.86 -6.95 -1.95
CA GLY A 11 -4.74 -6.73 -3.39
C GLY A 11 -3.68 -7.63 -4.02
N MET A 12 -2.51 -7.72 -3.38
CA MET A 12 -1.40 -8.60 -3.79
C MET A 12 -1.81 -10.06 -3.85
N ARG A 13 -2.47 -10.57 -2.80
CA ARG A 13 -2.97 -11.95 -2.76
C ARG A 13 -4.01 -12.22 -3.84
N ARG A 14 -4.98 -11.32 -4.03
CA ARG A 14 -6.04 -11.44 -5.06
C ARG A 14 -5.48 -11.44 -6.49
N ARG A 15 -4.40 -10.69 -6.72
CA ARG A 15 -3.76 -10.56 -8.05
C ARG A 15 -2.59 -11.52 -8.24
N HIS A 16 -2.25 -12.34 -7.23
CA HIS A 16 -1.05 -13.18 -7.20
C HIS A 16 0.25 -12.41 -7.48
N LEU A 17 0.34 -11.17 -7.00
CA LEU A 17 1.51 -10.31 -7.18
C LEU A 17 2.38 -10.29 -5.93
N ASN A 18 3.68 -10.47 -6.11
CA ASN A 18 4.67 -10.22 -5.06
C ASN A 18 5.24 -8.79 -5.21
N ALA A 19 6.05 -8.35 -4.23
CA ALA A 19 6.61 -7.00 -4.22
C ALA A 19 7.51 -6.70 -5.44
N GLN A 20 8.18 -7.72 -5.99
CA GLN A 20 9.01 -7.56 -7.18
C GLN A 20 8.15 -7.36 -8.43
N ALA A 21 7.08 -8.13 -8.59
CA ALA A 21 6.14 -7.97 -9.69
C ALA A 21 5.44 -6.61 -9.65
N LEU A 22 5.10 -6.11 -8.45
CA LEU A 22 4.62 -4.75 -8.29
C LEU A 22 5.67 -3.72 -8.69
N ALA A 23 6.93 -3.89 -8.27
CA ALA A 23 8.01 -2.98 -8.62
C ALA A 23 8.19 -2.85 -10.13
N THR A 24 8.13 -3.98 -10.85
CA THR A 24 8.18 -4.00 -12.32
C THR A 24 7.00 -3.27 -12.96
N ARG A 25 5.80 -3.31 -12.34
CA ARG A 25 4.59 -2.67 -12.90
C ARG A 25 4.48 -1.18 -12.58
N THR A 26 4.96 -0.76 -11.42
CA THR A 26 4.78 0.62 -10.92
C THR A 26 6.04 1.48 -11.04
N GLY A 27 7.20 0.86 -11.30
CA GLY A 27 8.50 1.54 -11.22
C GLY A 27 8.95 1.87 -9.79
N ILE A 28 8.16 1.53 -8.77
CA ILE A 28 8.50 1.76 -7.37
C ILE A 28 9.55 0.71 -6.96
N ARG A 29 10.59 1.14 -6.22
CA ARG A 29 11.63 0.21 -5.76
C ARG A 29 11.03 -0.87 -4.84
N THR A 30 11.39 -2.14 -5.08
CA THR A 30 10.92 -3.28 -4.29
C THR A 30 11.02 -3.09 -2.76
N PRO A 31 12.11 -2.52 -2.19
CA PRO A 31 12.18 -2.26 -0.76
C PRO A 31 11.07 -1.34 -0.25
N ARG A 32 10.69 -0.31 -1.01
CA ARG A 32 9.60 0.61 -0.63
C ARG A 32 8.26 -0.10 -0.63
N ILE A 33 7.98 -0.92 -1.66
CA ILE A 33 6.74 -1.71 -1.72
C ILE A 33 6.63 -2.67 -0.53
N ARG A 34 7.74 -3.29 -0.11
CA ARG A 34 7.74 -4.14 1.09
C ARG A 34 7.38 -3.35 2.34
N VAL A 35 7.97 -2.17 2.53
CA VAL A 35 7.64 -1.30 3.67
C VAL A 35 6.17 -0.88 3.62
N PHE A 36 5.63 -0.47 2.47
CA PHE A 36 4.20 -0.10 2.37
C PHE A 36 3.26 -1.28 2.66
N ALA A 37 3.61 -2.48 2.19
CA ALA A 37 2.82 -3.68 2.44
C ALA A 37 2.90 -4.15 3.90
N GLN A 38 3.95 -3.76 4.63
CA GLN A 38 4.19 -4.19 6.01
C GLN A 38 3.73 -3.15 7.04
N ASP A 39 4.12 -1.89 6.84
CA ASP A 39 3.94 -0.78 7.78
C ASP A 39 2.91 0.26 7.29
N GLY A 40 2.30 0.02 6.12
CA GLY A 40 1.28 0.90 5.56
C GLY A 40 1.82 2.31 5.27
N ALA A 41 1.01 3.31 5.61
CA ALA A 41 1.43 4.72 5.51
C ALA A 41 2.04 5.26 6.82
N HIS A 42 2.19 4.40 7.84
CA HIS A 42 2.60 4.78 9.19
C HIS A 42 4.06 4.46 9.51
N GLY A 43 4.70 3.64 8.68
CA GLY A 43 6.13 3.35 8.78
C GLY A 43 7.03 4.56 8.51
N PRO A 44 8.35 4.42 8.73
CA PRO A 44 9.34 5.48 8.53
C PRO A 44 9.46 5.95 7.07
N VAL A 45 8.86 5.21 6.13
CA VAL A 45 8.83 5.53 4.71
C VAL A 45 7.38 5.76 4.30
N HIS A 46 7.01 7.03 4.10
CA HIS A 46 5.67 7.38 3.66
C HIS A 46 5.53 7.25 2.12
N PRO A 47 4.43 6.63 1.64
CA PRO A 47 4.12 6.60 0.22
C PRO A 47 3.64 7.97 -0.25
N THR A 48 4.12 8.40 -1.41
CA THR A 48 3.63 9.61 -2.07
C THR A 48 2.28 9.37 -2.74
N ARG A 49 1.54 10.45 -3.04
CA ARG A 49 0.27 10.35 -3.77
C ARG A 49 0.41 9.66 -5.14
N ALA A 50 1.53 9.90 -5.84
CA ALA A 50 1.81 9.26 -7.12
C ALA A 50 2.03 7.75 -6.94
N GLU A 51 2.84 7.35 -5.94
CA GLU A 51 3.05 5.94 -5.63
C GLU A 51 1.73 5.24 -5.24
N LEU A 52 0.87 5.90 -4.45
CA LEU A 52 -0.45 5.36 -4.11
C LEU A 52 -1.33 5.16 -5.35
N ALA A 53 -1.28 6.08 -6.32
CA ALA A 53 -1.99 5.94 -7.58
C ALA A 53 -1.49 4.75 -8.42
N GLU A 54 -0.17 4.57 -8.51
CA GLU A 54 0.44 3.44 -9.21
C GLU A 54 0.11 2.10 -8.54
N LEU A 55 0.15 2.04 -7.21
CA LEU A 55 -0.24 0.85 -6.44
C LEU A 55 -1.71 0.51 -6.64
N ALA A 56 -2.59 1.51 -6.61
CA ALA A 56 -4.02 1.35 -6.85
C ALA A 56 -4.26 0.76 -8.25
N ALA A 57 -3.63 1.32 -9.27
CA ALA A 57 -3.74 0.85 -10.65
C ALA A 57 -3.20 -0.58 -10.81
N ALA A 58 -2.01 -0.88 -10.26
CA ALA A 58 -1.39 -2.19 -10.39
C ALA A 58 -2.20 -3.31 -9.71
N LEU A 59 -2.83 -3.00 -8.58
CA LEU A 59 -3.65 -3.93 -7.80
C LEU A 59 -5.13 -3.93 -8.19
N ALA A 60 -5.54 -3.06 -9.12
CA ALA A 60 -6.93 -2.81 -9.48
C ALA A 60 -7.82 -2.46 -8.26
N LEU A 61 -7.28 -1.60 -7.38
CA LEU A 61 -7.97 -1.08 -6.20
C LEU A 61 -8.53 0.32 -6.50
N PRO A 62 -9.67 0.71 -5.90
CA PRO A 62 -10.16 2.08 -6.02
C PRO A 62 -9.18 3.07 -5.39
N LEU A 63 -8.71 4.05 -6.17
CA LEU A 63 -7.79 5.08 -5.67
C LEU A 63 -8.34 5.84 -4.43
N PRO A 64 -9.65 6.19 -4.34
CA PRO A 64 -10.18 6.83 -3.14
C PRO A 64 -9.97 6.00 -1.87
N ASP A 65 -10.13 4.68 -1.95
CA ASP A 65 -9.95 3.76 -0.82
C ASP A 65 -8.48 3.68 -0.40
N VAL A 66 -7.57 3.61 -1.37
CA VAL A 66 -6.12 3.64 -1.13
C VAL A 66 -5.69 4.95 -0.46
N LEU A 67 -6.21 6.09 -0.93
CA LEU A 67 -5.92 7.40 -0.33
C LEU A 67 -6.57 7.58 1.06
N ALA A 68 -7.72 6.98 1.30
CA ALA A 68 -8.36 6.98 2.62
C ALA A 68 -7.55 6.12 3.61
N ALA A 69 -7.15 4.92 3.20
CA ALA A 69 -6.33 4.02 3.99
C ALA A 69 -4.98 4.65 4.35
N ALA A 70 -4.33 5.34 3.40
CA ALA A 70 -3.06 6.04 3.65
C ALA A 70 -3.18 7.26 4.59
N ARG A 71 -4.39 7.77 4.83
CA ARG A 71 -4.64 8.93 5.72
C ARG A 71 -5.15 8.54 7.09
N THR A 72 -5.68 7.33 7.25
CA THR A 72 -6.26 6.88 8.50
C THR A 72 -5.10 6.55 9.44
N PRO A 73 -4.87 7.28 10.54
CA PRO A 73 -3.86 6.88 11.50
C PRO A 73 -4.22 5.50 12.06
N GLU A 74 -3.24 4.59 12.14
CA GLU A 74 -3.32 3.40 12.99
C GLU A 74 -3.84 3.87 14.35
N THR A 75 -5.04 3.44 14.70
CA THR A 75 -5.65 3.82 15.96
C THR A 75 -4.79 3.17 17.02
N ALA A 76 -3.96 3.96 17.71
CA ALA A 76 -3.03 3.51 18.72
C ALA A 76 -3.73 2.55 19.70
N PRO A 77 -3.07 1.49 20.19
CA PRO A 77 -3.63 0.67 21.26
C PRO A 77 -3.93 1.59 22.44
N SER A 78 -5.21 1.70 22.79
CA SER A 78 -5.66 2.35 24.03
C SER A 78 -5.12 1.55 25.24
N PRO A 79 -4.82 2.24 26.35
CA PRO A 79 -3.93 1.77 27.42
C PRO A 79 -4.38 0.51 28.17
#